data_AF-A0A9D8BNW6-F1
#
_entry.id   AF-A0A9D8BNW6-F1
#
_cell.length_a   1.000
_cell.length_b   1.000
_cell.length_c   1.000
_cell.angle_alpha   90.00
_cell.angle_beta   90.00
_cell.angle_gamma   90.00
#
_symmetry.space_group_name_H-M   'P 1'
#
loop_
_entity.id
_entity.type
_entity.pdbx_description
1 polymer ?
#
loop_
_entity_poly.entity_id
_entity_poly.type
_entity_poly.pdbx_seq_one_letter_code
_entity_poly.pdbx_strand_id
1 'polypeptide(L)'
;MTSGYDSVGGSYEFDRQKRGDSWNPGPPAPPLFPPGSKFRYWDDAMSQFGSLLTKVAGEPLDRLFKRRIADPIGMTGWRWTENDTPVGRVLTWRGGIHTSSRELARFGHLFLNHGNWNGRQLISASWFDQATSVQVPASVSNDDLSRSRGAGVYGYNWWVSGIKLNGRRLWPGAPPRTFYANGLHNNVCIVVPEWNMVIARTSGPKKGKGANSPPDVDEVWSGFFTRLAEASLRPNR
;
A
#
# COMPACT_ATOMS: atom_id res chain seq x y z
N MET A 1 -5.62 8.41 -0.77
CA MET A 1 -4.56 9.30 -1.28
C MET A 1 -5.10 10.46 -2.15
N THR A 2 -6.38 10.82 -2.04
CA THR A 2 -7.00 11.94 -2.80
C THR A 2 -7.64 12.98 -1.89
N SER A 3 -7.38 12.92 -0.59
CA SER A 3 -8.03 13.79 0.40
C SER A 3 -7.62 15.25 0.29
N GLY A 4 -6.45 15.54 -0.29
CA GLY A 4 -5.85 16.88 -0.27
C GLY A 4 -5.54 17.39 1.14
N TYR A 5 -5.58 16.51 2.16
CA TYR A 5 -5.30 16.90 3.54
C TYR A 5 -3.93 17.57 3.63
N ASP A 6 -3.76 18.40 4.65
CA ASP A 6 -2.50 19.01 5.04
C ASP A 6 -2.53 19.26 6.56
N SER A 7 -1.37 19.48 7.16
CA SER A 7 -1.27 19.86 8.57
C SER A 7 -0.26 20.97 8.78
N VAL A 8 -0.45 21.76 9.84
CA VAL A 8 0.51 22.80 10.23
C VAL A 8 1.84 22.14 10.56
N GLY A 9 2.92 22.58 9.89
CA GLY A 9 4.23 21.92 9.98
C GLY A 9 4.34 20.62 9.17
N GLY A 10 3.32 20.29 8.38
CA GLY A 10 3.27 19.14 7.50
C GLY A 10 4.30 19.20 6.37
N SER A 11 4.52 18.02 5.79
CA SER A 11 5.61 17.70 4.86
C SER A 11 5.32 18.05 3.40
N TYR A 12 4.22 18.76 3.07
CA TYR A 12 3.98 19.17 1.67
C TYR A 12 5.19 19.89 1.08
N GLU A 13 5.79 20.72 1.93
CA GLU A 13 6.98 21.51 1.64
C GLU A 13 8.28 20.74 1.97
N PHE A 14 8.32 19.44 2.27
CA PHE A 14 9.60 18.73 2.40
C PHE A 14 10.33 18.63 1.05
N ASP A 15 9.59 18.24 0.01
CA ASP A 15 10.14 18.10 -1.34
C ASP A 15 10.51 19.47 -1.97
N ARG A 16 9.93 20.59 -1.50
CA ARG A 16 10.23 21.95 -1.98
C ARG A 16 11.05 22.83 -1.01
N GLN A 17 10.97 22.60 0.30
CA GLN A 17 11.55 23.42 1.40
C GLN A 17 12.27 22.60 2.50
N LYS A 18 12.43 21.27 2.36
CA LYS A 18 13.26 20.42 3.23
C LYS A 18 12.88 20.38 4.74
N ARG A 19 11.60 20.55 5.10
CA ARG A 19 11.08 20.30 6.46
C ARG A 19 10.93 18.81 6.77
N GLY A 20 11.71 18.25 7.71
CA GLY A 20 11.77 16.81 7.99
C GLY A 20 10.42 16.12 8.24
N ASP A 21 10.37 14.80 8.06
CA ASP A 21 9.18 13.96 8.30
C ASP A 21 8.47 14.33 9.61
N SER A 22 7.25 14.84 9.52
CA SER A 22 6.42 15.06 10.71
C SER A 22 5.84 13.71 11.15
N TRP A 23 6.21 13.26 12.36
CA TRP A 23 5.81 11.95 12.89
C TRP A 23 4.39 11.95 13.47
N ASN A 24 3.70 13.08 13.44
CA ASN A 24 2.40 13.27 14.07
C ASN A 24 1.50 14.10 13.15
N PRO A 25 0.21 13.78 12.99
CA PRO A 25 -0.70 14.76 12.43
C PRO A 25 -0.68 16.03 13.30
N GLY A 26 -0.11 17.10 12.75
CA GLY A 26 -0.32 18.44 13.30
C GLY A 26 -1.79 18.86 13.18
N PRO A 27 -2.17 20.02 13.76
CA PRO A 27 -3.47 20.62 13.50
C PRO A 27 -3.73 20.71 11.97
N PRO A 28 -4.94 20.39 11.49
CA PRO A 28 -5.25 20.48 10.06
C PRO A 28 -4.95 21.88 9.52
N ALA A 29 -4.34 21.94 8.34
CA ALA A 29 -4.13 23.16 7.57
C ALA A 29 -5.12 23.22 6.39
N PRO A 30 -5.23 24.36 5.68
CA PRO A 30 -6.00 24.42 4.44
C PRO A 30 -5.58 23.29 3.47
N PRO A 31 -6.54 22.63 2.79
CA PRO A 31 -6.20 21.54 1.88
C PRO A 31 -5.25 21.98 0.76
N LEU A 32 -4.31 21.10 0.39
CA LEU A 32 -3.38 21.29 -0.73
C LEU A 32 -4.10 21.43 -2.07
N PHE A 33 -5.24 20.75 -2.18
CA PHE A 33 -6.14 20.75 -3.31
C PHE A 33 -7.52 20.27 -2.86
N PRO A 34 -8.60 20.58 -3.60
CA PRO A 34 -9.94 20.08 -3.28
C PRO A 34 -9.97 18.54 -3.19
N PRO A 35 -10.61 17.95 -2.17
CA PRO A 35 -10.72 16.49 -2.06
C PRO A 35 -11.24 15.84 -3.35
N GLY A 36 -10.60 14.75 -3.78
CA GLY A 36 -10.94 14.02 -5.01
C GLY A 36 -10.35 14.60 -6.30
N SER A 37 -9.87 15.86 -6.30
CA SER A 37 -9.38 16.52 -7.53
C SER A 37 -8.01 16.06 -8.02
N LYS A 38 -7.15 15.58 -7.11
CA LYS A 38 -5.81 15.07 -7.41
C LYS A 38 -5.46 13.83 -6.60
N PHE A 39 -4.54 13.03 -7.13
CA PHE A 39 -3.86 11.96 -6.41
C PHE A 39 -2.50 12.42 -5.89
N ARG A 40 -2.25 12.21 -4.60
CA ARG A 40 -0.97 12.46 -3.96
C ARG A 40 -0.61 11.29 -3.05
N TYR A 41 0.51 10.62 -3.33
CA TYR A 41 1.04 9.58 -2.46
C TYR A 41 1.84 10.23 -1.32
N TRP A 42 1.31 10.22 -0.11
CA TRP A 42 1.89 10.98 0.99
C TRP A 42 1.59 10.44 2.38
N ASP A 43 2.53 10.73 3.26
CA ASP A 43 2.68 10.10 4.55
C ASP A 43 1.81 10.77 5.63
N ASP A 44 1.59 12.08 5.56
CA ASP A 44 0.82 12.80 6.58
C ASP A 44 -0.68 12.46 6.54
N ALA A 45 -1.29 12.20 5.38
CA ALA A 45 -2.64 11.61 5.37
C ALA A 45 -2.66 10.26 6.04
N MET A 46 -1.63 9.43 5.83
CA MET A 46 -1.61 8.09 6.41
C MET A 46 -1.44 8.17 7.93
N SER A 47 -0.62 9.11 8.41
CA SER A 47 -0.51 9.42 9.83
C SER A 47 -1.84 9.90 10.41
N GLN A 48 -2.54 10.82 9.74
CA GLN A 48 -3.86 11.29 10.19
C GLN A 48 -4.92 10.18 10.13
N PHE A 49 -4.92 9.38 9.07
CA PHE A 49 -5.82 8.25 8.90
C PHE A 49 -5.62 7.20 9.99
N GLY A 50 -4.37 6.83 10.28
CA GLY A 50 -4.04 5.92 11.36
C GLY A 50 -4.38 6.45 12.75
N SER A 51 -4.16 7.75 12.99
CA SER A 51 -4.59 8.42 14.23
C SER A 51 -6.11 8.35 14.41
N LEU A 52 -6.88 8.66 13.37
CA LEU A 52 -8.34 8.55 13.38
C LEU A 52 -8.80 7.10 13.59
N LEU A 53 -8.21 6.14 12.88
CA LEU A 53 -8.52 4.72 13.05
C LEU A 53 -8.22 4.23 14.46
N THR A 54 -7.13 4.69 15.08
CA THR A 54 -6.79 4.35 16.47
C THR A 54 -7.85 4.87 17.43
N LYS A 55 -8.33 6.11 17.24
CA LYS A 55 -9.41 6.70 18.04
C LYS A 55 -10.73 5.93 17.88
N VAL A 56 -11.09 5.58 16.64
CA VAL A 56 -12.30 4.81 16.34
C VAL A 56 -12.22 3.39 16.91
N ALA A 57 -11.05 2.76 16.87
CA ALA A 57 -10.83 1.43 17.44
C ALA A 57 -10.95 1.41 18.96
N GLY A 58 -10.65 2.52 19.64
CA GLY A 58 -10.58 2.60 21.11
C GLY A 58 -9.41 1.82 21.70
N GLU A 59 -8.52 1.28 20.88
CA GLU A 59 -7.32 0.54 21.27
C GLU A 59 -6.18 0.78 20.25
N PRO A 60 -4.90 0.55 20.63
CA PRO A 60 -3.78 0.58 19.70
C PRO A 60 -3.98 -0.34 18.48
N LEU A 61 -3.68 0.16 17.27
CA LEU A 61 -3.94 -0.57 16.02
C LEU A 61 -3.12 -1.85 15.86
N ASP A 62 -1.93 -1.93 16.46
CA ASP A 62 -1.12 -3.14 16.52
C ASP A 62 -1.83 -4.24 17.33
N ARG A 63 -2.48 -3.90 18.45
CA ARG A 63 -3.29 -4.84 19.25
C ARG A 63 -4.53 -5.29 18.48
N LEU A 64 -5.22 -4.35 17.83
CA LEU A 64 -6.37 -4.67 16.99
C LEU A 64 -5.96 -5.59 15.83
N PHE A 65 -4.88 -5.26 15.10
CA PHE A 65 -4.36 -6.06 14.00
C PHE A 65 -3.91 -7.44 14.48
N LYS A 66 -3.19 -7.52 15.61
CA LYS A 66 -2.79 -8.78 16.24
C LYS A 66 -3.99 -9.70 16.46
N ARG A 67 -4.98 -9.20 17.18
CA ARG A 67 -6.15 -9.99 17.60
C ARG A 67 -7.07 -10.36 16.44
N ARG A 68 -7.27 -9.45 15.48
CA ARG A 68 -8.26 -9.62 14.42
C ARG A 68 -7.72 -10.27 13.15
N ILE A 69 -6.43 -10.11 12.88
CA ILE A 69 -5.81 -10.54 11.62
C ILE A 69 -4.58 -11.40 11.86
N ALA A 70 -3.56 -10.88 12.55
CA ALA A 70 -2.25 -11.52 12.62
C ALA A 70 -2.31 -12.89 13.30
N ASP A 71 -2.94 -12.99 14.48
CA ASP A 71 -3.10 -14.25 15.21
C ASP A 71 -3.94 -15.26 14.42
N PRO A 72 -5.14 -14.91 13.90
CA PRO A 72 -5.92 -15.82 13.04
C PRO A 72 -5.18 -16.37 11.83
N ILE A 73 -4.32 -15.58 11.19
CA ILE A 73 -3.58 -16.00 10.00
C ILE A 73 -2.16 -16.49 10.31
N GLY A 74 -1.79 -16.63 11.58
CA GLY A 74 -0.50 -17.20 12.00
C GLY A 74 0.72 -16.33 11.70
N MET A 75 0.59 -15.01 11.83
CA MET A 75 1.72 -14.06 11.85
C MET A 75 2.14 -13.81 13.30
N THR A 76 3.33 -14.28 13.68
CA THR A 76 3.81 -14.28 15.08
C THR A 76 5.13 -13.55 15.30
N GLY A 77 5.90 -13.31 14.24
CA GLY A 77 7.22 -12.68 14.26
C GLY A 77 7.23 -11.24 13.72
N TRP A 78 6.07 -10.61 13.59
CA TRP A 78 5.96 -9.24 13.12
C TRP A 78 6.02 -8.23 14.27
N ARG A 79 6.39 -6.99 13.95
CA ARG A 79 6.28 -5.84 14.86
C ARG A 79 5.92 -4.59 14.10
N TRP A 80 5.30 -3.63 14.76
CA TRP A 80 5.03 -2.31 14.21
C TRP A 80 5.82 -1.27 15.00
N THR A 81 6.69 -0.55 14.29
CA THR A 81 7.54 0.49 14.89
C THR A 81 6.69 1.61 15.49
N GLU A 82 7.05 2.00 16.70
CA GLU A 82 6.52 3.16 17.41
C GLU A 82 7.55 4.30 17.36
N ASN A 83 7.07 5.54 17.41
CA ASN A 83 7.92 6.72 17.55
C ASN A 83 7.40 7.63 18.65
N ASP A 84 8.31 8.36 19.27
CA ASP A 84 7.97 9.43 20.19
C ASP A 84 7.53 10.67 19.39
N THR A 85 6.41 11.25 19.80
CA THR A 85 5.86 12.47 19.21
C THR A 85 5.45 13.45 20.30
N PRO A 86 5.19 14.73 19.98
CA PRO A 86 4.70 15.69 20.96
C PRO A 86 3.38 15.30 21.63
N VAL A 87 2.60 14.39 21.03
CA VAL A 87 1.34 13.87 21.59
C VAL A 87 1.51 12.51 22.27
N GLY A 88 2.76 12.07 22.49
CA GLY A 88 3.11 10.79 23.10
C GLY A 88 3.66 9.78 22.10
N ARG A 89 3.89 8.55 22.56
CA ARG A 89 4.42 7.46 21.76
C ARG A 89 3.31 6.81 20.94
N VAL A 90 3.46 6.78 19.62
CA VAL A 90 2.44 6.28 18.68
C VAL A 90 3.03 5.37 17.61
N LEU A 91 2.20 4.53 17.00
CA LEU A 91 2.60 3.68 15.89
C LEU A 91 2.97 4.51 14.65
N THR A 92 3.92 4.00 13.86
CA THR A 92 4.27 4.57 12.56
C THR A 92 3.18 4.25 11.55
N TRP A 93 2.05 4.97 11.53
CA TRP A 93 0.90 4.57 10.68
C TRP A 93 1.16 4.58 9.17
N ARG A 94 2.14 5.35 8.72
CA ARG A 94 2.58 5.41 7.31
C ARG A 94 3.45 4.25 6.85
N GLY A 95 3.84 3.34 7.75
CA GLY A 95 4.77 2.25 7.44
C GLY A 95 5.23 1.50 8.69
N GLY A 96 6.52 1.16 8.78
CA GLY A 96 7.12 0.67 10.04
C GLY A 96 6.73 -0.75 10.47
N ILE A 97 6.01 -1.51 9.64
CA ILE A 97 5.77 -2.94 9.88
C ILE A 97 7.03 -3.72 9.47
N HIS A 98 7.54 -4.50 10.40
CA HIS A 98 8.58 -5.50 10.17
C HIS A 98 7.95 -6.87 10.18
N THR A 99 8.22 -7.67 9.15
CA THR A 99 7.61 -8.99 8.94
C THR A 99 8.52 -9.83 8.07
N SER A 100 8.39 -11.16 8.11
CA SER A 100 9.04 -12.05 7.14
C SER A 100 8.26 -12.10 5.80
N SER A 101 8.92 -12.49 4.69
CA SER A 101 8.22 -12.78 3.43
C SER A 101 7.11 -13.83 3.59
N ARG A 102 7.30 -14.82 4.47
CA ARG A 102 6.30 -15.87 4.72
C ARG A 102 5.03 -15.30 5.35
N GLU A 103 5.18 -14.44 6.34
CA GLU A 103 4.06 -13.76 7.00
C GLU A 103 3.38 -12.76 6.07
N LEU A 104 4.16 -12.02 5.26
CA LEU A 104 3.61 -11.16 4.24
C LEU A 104 2.83 -11.97 3.17
N ALA A 105 3.30 -13.16 2.82
CA ALA A 105 2.57 -14.07 1.94
C ALA A 105 1.27 -14.59 2.58
N ARG A 106 1.24 -14.85 3.90
CA ARG A 106 0.00 -15.18 4.63
C ARG A 106 -1.00 -14.02 4.55
N PHE A 107 -0.54 -12.79 4.78
CA PHE A 107 -1.38 -11.61 4.60
C PHE A 107 -1.89 -11.48 3.16
N GLY A 108 -1.03 -11.65 2.15
CA GLY A 108 -1.45 -11.69 0.75
C GLY A 108 -2.42 -12.83 0.45
N HIS A 109 -2.29 -13.99 1.10
CA HIS A 109 -3.19 -15.14 0.92
C HIS A 109 -4.57 -14.89 1.55
N LEU A 110 -4.65 -14.15 2.66
CA LEU A 110 -5.93 -13.67 3.18
C LEU A 110 -6.66 -12.81 2.14
N PHE A 111 -5.93 -11.93 1.46
CA PHE A 111 -6.47 -11.09 0.39
C PHE A 111 -6.83 -11.92 -0.85
N LEU A 112 -6.00 -12.89 -1.24
CA LEU A 112 -6.31 -13.81 -2.33
C LEU A 112 -7.65 -14.54 -2.12
N ASN A 113 -7.98 -14.86 -0.87
CA ASN A 113 -9.22 -15.52 -0.47
C ASN A 113 -10.31 -14.55 -0.01
N HIS A 114 -10.29 -13.28 -0.46
CA HIS A 114 -11.32 -12.28 -0.19
C HIS A 114 -11.65 -12.12 1.31
N GLY A 115 -10.63 -12.18 2.17
CA GLY A 115 -10.77 -12.04 3.62
C GLY A 115 -11.17 -13.32 4.36
N ASN A 116 -11.31 -14.45 3.67
CA ASN A 116 -11.54 -15.76 4.27
C ASN A 116 -10.21 -16.45 4.60
N TRP A 117 -10.10 -16.99 5.82
CA TRP A 117 -8.95 -17.78 6.25
C TRP A 117 -9.43 -19.13 6.80
N ASN A 118 -9.15 -20.22 6.10
CA ASN A 118 -9.54 -21.58 6.49
C ASN A 118 -11.03 -21.70 6.88
N GLY A 119 -11.93 -21.12 6.07
CA GLY A 119 -13.38 -21.13 6.30
C GLY A 119 -13.89 -20.03 7.23
N ARG A 120 -13.01 -19.27 7.90
CA ARG A 120 -13.39 -18.15 8.76
C ARG A 120 -13.28 -16.81 8.02
N GLN A 121 -14.39 -16.08 7.92
CA GLN A 121 -14.39 -14.73 7.37
C GLN A 121 -13.81 -13.72 8.38
N LEU A 122 -12.65 -13.14 8.08
CA LEU A 122 -11.97 -12.16 8.95
C LEU A 122 -12.23 -10.71 8.51
N ILE A 123 -12.32 -10.49 7.20
CA ILE A 123 -12.58 -9.20 6.55
C ILE A 123 -13.77 -9.39 5.61
N SER A 124 -14.67 -8.42 5.46
CA SER A 124 -15.79 -8.56 4.52
C SER A 124 -15.30 -8.76 3.08
N ALA A 125 -15.85 -9.74 2.35
CA ALA A 125 -15.56 -9.96 0.94
C ALA A 125 -15.92 -8.73 0.08
N SER A 126 -17.04 -8.07 0.38
CA SER A 126 -17.44 -6.86 -0.36
C SER A 126 -16.49 -5.68 -0.13
N TRP A 127 -15.94 -5.56 1.07
CA TRP A 127 -14.92 -4.53 1.36
C TRP A 127 -13.61 -4.85 0.63
N PHE A 128 -13.24 -6.13 0.54
CA PHE A 128 -12.08 -6.54 -0.22
C PHE A 128 -12.20 -6.14 -1.70
N ASP A 129 -13.31 -6.47 -2.35
CA ASP A 129 -13.54 -6.14 -3.76
C ASP A 129 -13.46 -4.62 -4.01
N GLN A 130 -13.95 -3.82 -3.06
CA GLN A 130 -13.81 -2.37 -3.10
C GLN A 130 -12.35 -1.92 -2.89
N ALA A 131 -11.67 -2.47 -1.88
CA ALA A 131 -10.32 -2.06 -1.53
C ALA A 131 -9.29 -2.35 -2.63
N THR A 132 -9.48 -3.43 -3.39
CA THR A 132 -8.57 -3.87 -4.46
C THR A 132 -9.05 -3.53 -5.87
N SER A 133 -10.05 -2.65 -6.01
CA SER A 133 -10.48 -2.08 -7.28
C SER A 133 -9.99 -0.64 -7.45
N VAL A 134 -10.13 -0.09 -8.66
CA VAL A 134 -9.74 1.29 -8.94
C VAL A 134 -10.67 2.25 -8.19
N GLN A 135 -10.12 2.95 -7.20
CA GLN A 135 -10.79 3.98 -6.41
C GLN A 135 -10.35 5.39 -6.80
N VAL A 136 -9.35 5.50 -7.68
CA VAL A 136 -8.85 6.77 -8.24
C VAL A 136 -9.00 6.69 -9.76
N PRO A 137 -10.02 7.33 -10.35
CA PRO A 137 -10.22 7.32 -11.81
C PRO A 137 -8.99 7.82 -12.57
N ALA A 138 -8.76 7.31 -13.78
CA ALA A 138 -7.65 7.73 -14.62
C ALA A 138 -7.71 9.22 -15.01
N SER A 139 -8.90 9.82 -14.99
CA SER A 139 -9.14 11.25 -15.22
C SER A 139 -8.68 12.16 -14.08
N VAL A 140 -8.43 11.62 -12.89
CA VAL A 140 -7.87 12.38 -11.77
C VAL A 140 -6.39 12.63 -12.06
N SER A 141 -5.95 13.88 -11.97
CA SER A 141 -4.54 14.21 -12.18
C SER A 141 -3.69 13.75 -11.00
N ASN A 142 -2.47 13.30 -11.28
CA ASN A 142 -1.46 13.12 -10.23
C ASN A 142 -0.88 14.49 -9.86
N ASP A 143 -0.39 14.63 -8.63
CA ASP A 143 0.46 15.76 -8.28
C ASP A 143 1.87 15.64 -8.89
N ASP A 144 2.68 16.69 -8.69
CA ASP A 144 3.99 16.81 -9.33
C ASP A 144 5.08 15.91 -8.72
N LEU A 145 4.77 15.14 -7.66
CA LEU A 145 5.75 14.23 -7.05
C LEU A 145 5.90 12.97 -7.90
N SER A 146 7.14 12.56 -8.17
CA SER A 146 7.42 11.36 -8.97
C SER A 146 6.80 10.06 -8.42
N ARG A 147 6.56 9.99 -7.10
CA ARG A 147 5.87 8.88 -6.42
C ARG A 147 4.34 8.91 -6.58
N SER A 148 3.76 10.03 -6.95
CA SER A 148 2.32 10.19 -7.14
C SER A 148 1.93 9.72 -8.53
N ARG A 149 1.55 8.46 -8.62
CA ARG A 149 1.26 7.78 -9.90
C ARG A 149 0.02 6.89 -9.82
N GLY A 150 -0.94 7.25 -8.98
CA GLY A 150 -2.08 6.41 -8.62
C GLY A 150 -3.30 6.54 -9.52
N ALA A 151 -3.35 7.55 -10.40
CA ALA A 151 -4.45 7.74 -11.34
C ALA A 151 -4.71 6.48 -12.19
N GLY A 152 -5.90 5.89 -12.03
CA GLY A 152 -6.33 4.66 -12.71
C GLY A 152 -5.73 3.36 -12.17
N VAL A 153 -4.87 3.41 -11.16
CA VAL A 153 -4.06 2.28 -10.68
C VAL A 153 -3.94 2.21 -9.14
N TYR A 154 -4.89 2.82 -8.42
CA TYR A 154 -4.90 2.81 -6.96
C TYR A 154 -6.30 2.56 -6.38
N GLY A 155 -6.36 1.72 -5.35
CA GLY A 155 -7.53 1.37 -4.55
C GLY A 155 -7.45 1.93 -3.13
N TYR A 156 -8.03 1.23 -2.15
CA TYR A 156 -7.88 1.59 -0.73
C TYR A 156 -6.57 1.06 -0.17
N ASN A 157 -5.51 1.85 -0.32
CA ASN A 157 -4.12 1.53 0.08
C ASN A 157 -3.48 0.35 -0.66
N TRP A 158 -4.10 -0.09 -1.75
CA TRP A 158 -3.55 -1.07 -2.69
C TRP A 158 -3.25 -0.39 -4.02
N TRP A 159 -2.12 -0.71 -4.62
CA TRP A 159 -1.91 -0.46 -6.04
C TRP A 159 -2.62 -1.57 -6.83
N VAL A 160 -3.26 -1.22 -7.95
CA VAL A 160 -4.02 -2.17 -8.75
C VAL A 160 -3.52 -2.12 -10.19
N SER A 161 -3.53 -3.25 -10.89
CA SER A 161 -3.13 -3.34 -12.30
C SER A 161 -4.22 -2.77 -13.22
N GLY A 162 -4.65 -1.54 -12.97
CA GLY A 162 -5.68 -0.83 -13.73
C GLY A 162 -5.13 -0.15 -14.99
N ILE A 163 -5.95 0.71 -15.60
CA ILE A 163 -5.63 1.45 -16.83
C ILE A 163 -5.20 2.87 -16.46
N LYS A 164 -3.98 3.24 -16.84
CA LYS A 164 -3.43 4.58 -16.63
C LYS A 164 -4.07 5.59 -17.59
N LEU A 165 -3.87 6.88 -17.33
CA LEU A 165 -4.35 7.98 -18.17
C LEU A 165 -3.97 7.84 -19.66
N ASN A 166 -2.80 7.24 -19.96
CA ASN A 166 -2.36 6.99 -21.33
C ASN A 166 -3.03 5.77 -22.01
N GLY A 167 -4.09 5.22 -21.43
CA GLY A 167 -4.82 4.06 -21.94
C GLY A 167 -4.11 2.72 -21.75
N ARG A 168 -2.88 2.68 -21.20
CA ARG A 168 -2.12 1.45 -21.01
C ARG A 168 -2.33 0.88 -19.61
N ARG A 169 -2.47 -0.44 -19.52
CA ARG A 169 -2.46 -1.17 -18.24
C ARG A 169 -1.11 -1.00 -17.54
N LEU A 170 -1.11 -0.95 -16.21
CA LEU A 170 0.12 -0.87 -15.41
C LEU A 170 1.09 -2.01 -15.73
N TRP A 171 0.62 -3.26 -15.63
CA TRP A 171 1.37 -4.46 -16.03
C TRP A 171 0.55 -5.23 -17.07
N PRO A 172 0.74 -4.97 -18.38
CA PRO A 172 0.00 -5.65 -19.44
C PRO A 172 0.12 -7.19 -19.44
N GLY A 173 1.23 -7.74 -18.97
CA GLY A 173 1.43 -9.19 -18.85
C GLY A 173 0.78 -9.83 -17.62
N ALA A 174 0.31 -9.02 -16.65
CA ALA A 174 -0.34 -9.52 -15.45
C ALA A 174 -1.85 -9.62 -15.66
N PRO A 175 -2.53 -10.60 -15.03
CA PRO A 175 -3.98 -10.67 -15.05
C PRO A 175 -4.66 -9.38 -14.54
N PRO A 176 -5.82 -8.98 -15.10
CA PRO A 176 -6.44 -7.68 -14.83
C PRO A 176 -6.76 -7.40 -13.36
N ARG A 177 -7.06 -8.42 -12.55
CA ARG A 177 -7.34 -8.26 -11.10
C ARG A 177 -6.08 -8.35 -10.24
N THR A 178 -4.89 -8.29 -10.82
CA THR A 178 -3.63 -8.20 -10.05
C THR A 178 -3.59 -6.91 -9.25
N PHE A 179 -3.25 -7.01 -7.97
CA PHE A 179 -3.04 -5.86 -7.08
C PHE A 179 -1.84 -6.11 -6.17
N TYR A 180 -1.28 -5.04 -5.61
CA TYR A 180 -0.07 -5.14 -4.82
C TYR A 180 0.13 -4.00 -3.82
N ALA A 181 0.89 -4.30 -2.78
CA ALA A 181 1.47 -3.32 -1.88
C ALA A 181 2.95 -3.15 -2.22
N ASN A 182 3.44 -1.91 -2.27
CA ASN A 182 4.83 -1.58 -2.56
C ASN A 182 5.39 -0.69 -1.46
N GLY A 183 6.40 -1.20 -0.76
CA GLY A 183 7.16 -0.47 0.24
C GLY A 183 8.56 -0.11 -0.24
N LEU A 184 9.22 0.76 0.52
CA LEU A 184 10.61 1.17 0.28
C LEU A 184 11.52 -0.05 0.07
N HIS A 185 12.55 0.08 -0.79
CA HIS A 185 13.45 -1.02 -1.18
C HIS A 185 12.78 -2.17 -1.97
N ASN A 186 11.62 -1.92 -2.57
CA ASN A 186 10.86 -2.89 -3.36
C ASN A 186 10.41 -4.09 -2.48
N ASN A 187 10.12 -3.82 -1.21
CA ASN A 187 9.38 -4.75 -0.38
C ASN A 187 7.96 -4.85 -0.96
N VAL A 188 7.58 -5.99 -1.54
CA VAL A 188 6.32 -6.12 -2.26
C VAL A 188 5.51 -7.32 -1.80
N CYS A 189 4.19 -7.15 -1.80
CA CYS A 189 3.21 -8.22 -1.74
C CYS A 189 2.32 -8.06 -2.97
N ILE A 190 2.42 -8.98 -3.92
CA ILE A 190 1.61 -8.99 -5.13
C ILE A 190 0.65 -10.17 -5.05
N VAL A 191 -0.62 -9.92 -5.31
CA VAL A 191 -1.67 -10.94 -5.35
C VAL A 191 -2.21 -11.00 -6.77
N VAL A 192 -2.26 -12.21 -7.31
CA VAL A 192 -2.74 -12.50 -8.67
C VAL A 192 -3.90 -13.49 -8.57
N PRO A 193 -5.15 -12.99 -8.41
CA PRO A 193 -6.32 -13.84 -8.19
C PRO A 193 -6.53 -14.89 -9.28
N GLU A 194 -6.40 -14.50 -10.55
CA GLU A 194 -6.61 -15.39 -11.69
C GLU A 194 -5.60 -16.55 -11.76
N TRP A 195 -4.44 -16.42 -11.09
CA TRP A 195 -3.43 -17.47 -11.01
C TRP A 195 -3.37 -18.14 -9.64
N ASN A 196 -4.31 -17.83 -8.74
CA ASN A 196 -4.32 -18.31 -7.36
C ASN A 196 -2.95 -18.14 -6.68
N MET A 197 -2.32 -16.97 -6.85
CA MET A 197 -0.91 -16.77 -6.54
C MET A 197 -0.68 -15.54 -5.66
N VAL A 198 0.29 -15.67 -4.74
CA VAL A 198 0.85 -14.57 -3.94
C VAL A 198 2.36 -14.55 -4.12
N ILE A 199 2.92 -13.39 -4.42
CA ILE A 199 4.36 -13.14 -4.49
C ILE A 199 4.71 -12.19 -3.35
N ALA A 200 5.53 -12.65 -2.41
CA ALA A 200 6.02 -11.83 -1.30
C ALA A 200 7.54 -11.71 -1.37
N ARG A 201 8.03 -10.48 -1.36
CA ARG A 201 9.45 -10.16 -1.34
C ARG A 201 9.71 -9.15 -0.24
N THR A 202 10.48 -9.54 0.76
CA THR A 202 11.08 -8.60 1.70
C THR A 202 12.58 -8.46 1.45
N SER A 203 13.11 -7.26 1.54
CA SER A 203 14.55 -6.98 1.51
C SER A 203 14.97 -6.18 2.73
N GLY A 204 16.13 -6.53 3.30
CA GLY A 204 16.74 -5.77 4.38
C GLY A 204 17.18 -4.37 3.95
N PRO A 205 17.54 -3.49 4.91
CA PRO A 205 18.08 -2.18 4.61
C PRO A 205 19.36 -2.31 3.77
N LYS A 206 19.38 -1.73 2.56
CA LYS A 206 20.63 -1.60 1.79
C LYS A 206 21.51 -0.55 2.47
N LYS A 207 22.83 -0.76 2.50
CA LYS A 207 23.79 0.31 2.83
C LYS A 207 23.73 1.36 1.71
N GLY A 208 23.19 2.55 1.99
CA GLY A 208 23.03 3.65 1.05
C GLY A 208 21.72 4.41 1.27
N LYS A 209 21.61 5.65 0.77
CA LYS A 209 20.39 6.47 0.87
C LYS A 209 19.19 5.70 0.32
N GLY A 210 18.06 5.76 1.02
CA GLY A 210 16.83 5.03 0.74
C GLY A 210 16.36 5.17 -0.70
N ALA A 211 16.80 4.26 -1.56
CA ALA A 211 16.40 4.27 -2.94
C ALA A 211 14.96 3.76 -3.02
N ASN A 212 14.08 4.61 -3.55
CA ASN A 212 12.79 4.20 -4.08
C ASN A 212 12.97 3.04 -5.08
N SER A 213 11.87 2.37 -5.43
CA SER A 213 11.92 1.40 -6.52
C SER A 213 12.62 2.02 -7.75
N PRO A 214 13.50 1.26 -8.44
CA PRO A 214 14.14 1.74 -9.66
C PRO A 214 13.12 2.31 -10.66
N PRO A 215 13.48 3.29 -11.51
CA PRO A 215 12.55 3.90 -12.46
C PRO A 215 11.88 2.89 -13.40
N ASP A 216 12.57 1.79 -13.71
CA ASP A 216 12.15 0.70 -14.59
C ASP A 216 11.37 -0.43 -13.86
N VAL A 217 11.08 -0.29 -12.57
CA VAL A 217 10.47 -1.38 -11.76
C VAL A 217 9.18 -1.93 -12.36
N ASP A 218 8.35 -1.09 -12.96
CA ASP A 218 7.08 -1.53 -13.54
C ASP A 218 7.31 -2.28 -14.87
N GLU A 219 8.36 -1.94 -15.61
CA GLU A 219 8.78 -2.65 -16.83
C GLU A 219 9.33 -4.03 -16.48
N VAL A 220 10.15 -4.12 -15.42
CA VAL A 220 10.68 -5.39 -14.89
C VAL A 220 9.54 -6.31 -14.46
N TRP A 221 8.58 -5.82 -13.66
CA TRP A 221 7.42 -6.61 -13.26
C TRP A 221 6.55 -7.00 -14.45
N SER A 222 6.31 -6.09 -15.39
CA SER A 222 5.56 -6.42 -16.60
C SER A 222 6.23 -7.54 -17.40
N GLY A 223 7.56 -7.49 -17.58
CA GLY A 223 8.32 -8.52 -18.27
C GLY A 223 8.31 -9.87 -17.54
N PHE A 224 8.38 -9.85 -16.21
CA PHE A 224 8.22 -11.04 -15.37
C PHE A 224 6.84 -11.68 -15.59
N PHE A 225 5.76 -10.90 -15.52
CA PHE A 225 4.41 -11.42 -15.70
C PHE A 225 4.17 -11.96 -17.10
N THR A 226 4.69 -11.29 -18.15
CA THR A 226 4.61 -11.81 -19.53
C THR A 226 5.26 -13.19 -19.65
N ARG A 227 6.50 -13.35 -19.16
CA ARG A 227 7.21 -14.63 -19.21
C ARG A 227 6.51 -15.71 -18.39
N LEU A 228 5.97 -15.35 -17.23
CA LEU A 228 5.23 -16.27 -16.38
C LEU A 228 3.93 -16.74 -17.06
N ALA A 229 3.17 -15.81 -17.66
CA ALA A 229 1.97 -16.14 -18.43
C ALA A 229 2.28 -17.08 -19.60
N GLU A 230 3.34 -16.79 -20.38
CA GLU A 230 3.79 -17.64 -21.48
C GLU A 230 4.20 -19.04 -21.01
N ALA A 231 4.85 -19.16 -19.84
CA ALA A 231 5.25 -20.44 -19.28
C ALA A 231 4.04 -21.26 -18.79
N SER A 232 3.06 -20.62 -18.13
CA SER A 232 1.85 -21.26 -17.61
C SER A 232 0.90 -21.77 -18.70
N LEU A 233 1.00 -21.26 -19.93
CA LEU A 233 0.19 -21.68 -21.08
C LEU A 233 0.83 -22.82 -21.90
N ARG A 234 2.05 -23.26 -21.56
CA ARG A 234 2.65 -24.42 -22.24
C ARG A 234 2.00 -25.70 -21.70
N PRO A 235 1.52 -26.61 -22.58
CA PRO A 235 1.10 -27.94 -22.14
C PRO A 235 2.26 -28.61 -21.38
N ASN A 236 1.97 -29.25 -20.24
CA ASN A 236 2.94 -30.07 -19.54
C ASN A 236 3.57 -31.05 -20.55
N ARG A 237 4.86 -30.88 -20.82
CA ARG A 237 5.64 -31.80 -21.65
C ARG A 237 6.06 -33.00 -20.83
#